data_AF-A0AAE7B6P0-F1
#
_entry.id   AF-A0AAE7B6P0-F1
#
_cell.length_a   1.000
_cell.length_b   1.000
_cell.length_c   1.000
_cell.angle_alpha   90.00
_cell.angle_beta   90.00
_cell.angle_gamma   90.00
#
_symmetry.space_group_name_H-M   'P 1'
#
loop_
_entity.id
_entity.type
_entity.pdbx_description
1 polymer ?
#
loop_
_entity_poly.entity_id
_entity_poly.type
_entity_poly.pdbx_seq_one_letter_code
_entity_poly.pdbx_strand_id
1 'polypeptide(L)'
;MSDLIEGYLGKTEEGKKSRLPAKLDFMQSFTGGFLALFMWGHMLFVSSILISKDFMYTITKFFEGSFIFNEGQPIIVSIIAFIVFVIFIVHAALGMRKLPSNFKQYQVMKAHAKSMNHDDTKLWFTQAFTGFAMFFLGSVHLYIIMTHADAIGPYESADRVWSEYMWPLYILLLLAVEFHGTIGLYRLCVKWGWFDGENPKATRKTLKKVKWSLTVFFLVLGFASLAAYMKIGMENAANGTVGQKYTPTASVIEYKITNKSVGGIA
;
A
#
# COMPACT_ATOMS: atom_id res chain seq x y z
N MET A 1 -12.64 -25.07 -27.06
CA MET A 1 -13.63 -24.79 -28.12
C MET A 1 -14.52 -23.61 -27.70
N SER A 2 -14.99 -23.59 -26.45
CA SER A 2 -15.52 -22.42 -25.68
C SER A 2 -15.00 -21.05 -26.12
N ASP A 3 -13.69 -20.83 -26.04
CA ASP A 3 -13.11 -19.49 -26.25
C ASP A 3 -13.17 -19.05 -27.71
N LEU A 4 -13.21 -20.01 -28.66
CA LEU A 4 -13.41 -19.71 -30.08
C LEU A 4 -14.86 -19.29 -30.34
N ILE A 5 -15.84 -19.98 -29.75
CA ILE A 5 -17.26 -19.64 -29.91
C ILE A 5 -17.54 -18.24 -29.34
N GLU A 6 -17.04 -17.95 -28.14
CA GLU A 6 -17.19 -16.61 -27.54
C GLU A 6 -16.47 -15.54 -28.36
N GLY A 7 -15.26 -15.82 -28.85
CA GLY A 7 -14.46 -14.89 -29.65
C GLY A 7 -15.11 -14.48 -30.98
N TYR A 8 -15.71 -15.43 -31.71
CA TYR A 8 -16.34 -15.15 -33.01
C TYR A 8 -17.79 -14.66 -32.90
N LEU A 9 -18.57 -15.18 -31.94
CA LEU A 9 -20.01 -14.91 -31.86
C LEU A 9 -20.40 -13.93 -30.75
N GLY A 10 -19.47 -13.57 -29.86
CA GLY A 10 -19.72 -12.69 -28.72
C GLY A 10 -20.66 -13.28 -27.67
N LYS A 11 -20.89 -14.60 -27.70
CA LYS A 11 -21.76 -15.35 -26.79
C LYS A 11 -21.08 -16.65 -26.37
N THR A 12 -21.35 -17.09 -25.14
CA THR A 12 -20.89 -18.37 -24.62
C THR A 12 -21.53 -19.53 -25.39
N GLU A 13 -21.04 -20.76 -25.19
CA GLU A 13 -21.64 -21.98 -25.77
C GLU A 13 -23.13 -22.13 -25.43
N GLU A 14 -23.55 -21.66 -24.26
CA GLU A 14 -24.97 -21.62 -23.84
C GLU A 14 -25.81 -20.47 -24.48
N GLY A 15 -25.26 -19.72 -25.42
CA GLY A 15 -25.94 -18.57 -26.05
C GLY A 15 -26.11 -17.34 -25.14
N LYS A 16 -25.41 -17.29 -24.00
CA LYS A 16 -25.47 -16.19 -23.01
C LYS A 16 -24.30 -15.22 -23.18
N LYS A 17 -24.38 -14.08 -22.50
CA LYS A 17 -23.23 -13.16 -22.37
C LYS A 17 -22.23 -13.71 -21.36
N SER A 18 -20.95 -13.52 -21.65
CA SER A 18 -19.85 -13.85 -20.75
C SER A 18 -19.97 -13.15 -19.40
N ARG A 19 -19.63 -13.86 -18.32
CA ARG A 19 -19.55 -13.31 -16.97
C ARG A 19 -18.18 -12.69 -16.66
N LEU A 20 -17.22 -12.82 -17.58
CA LEU A 20 -15.86 -12.31 -17.40
C LEU A 20 -15.83 -10.80 -17.08
N PRO A 21 -16.58 -9.90 -17.76
CA PRO A 21 -16.57 -8.48 -17.42
C PRO A 21 -16.97 -8.19 -15.96
N ALA A 22 -17.95 -8.92 -15.43
CA ALA A 22 -18.38 -8.79 -14.04
C ALA A 22 -17.30 -9.29 -13.06
N LYS A 23 -16.68 -10.44 -13.35
CA LYS A 23 -15.57 -10.97 -12.55
C LYS A 23 -14.39 -9.99 -12.51
N LEU A 24 -14.03 -9.41 -13.65
CA LEU A 24 -12.92 -8.47 -13.73
C LEU A 24 -13.22 -7.12 -13.05
N ASP A 25 -14.47 -6.68 -13.01
CA ASP A 25 -14.88 -5.46 -12.28
C ASP A 25 -14.86 -5.67 -10.76
N PHE A 26 -15.27 -6.86 -10.30
CA PHE A 26 -15.14 -7.29 -8.91
C PHE A 26 -13.67 -7.39 -8.51
N MET A 27 -12.83 -8.10 -9.28
CA MET A 27 -11.39 -8.24 -8.98
C MET A 27 -10.67 -6.89 -8.93
N GLN A 28 -11.01 -5.95 -9.83
CA GLN A 28 -10.41 -4.61 -9.81
C GLN A 28 -10.73 -3.87 -8.50
N SER A 29 -11.97 -4.03 -8.04
CA SER A 29 -12.49 -3.41 -6.82
C SER A 29 -11.90 -4.05 -5.57
N PHE A 30 -11.83 -5.38 -5.54
CA PHE A 30 -11.27 -6.16 -4.44
C PHE A 30 -9.78 -5.89 -4.25
N THR A 31 -8.98 -5.98 -5.32
CA THR A 31 -7.53 -5.71 -5.26
C THR A 31 -7.25 -4.26 -4.86
N GLY A 32 -8.03 -3.30 -5.36
CA GLY A 32 -7.90 -1.90 -4.97
C GLY A 32 -8.26 -1.63 -3.50
N GLY A 33 -9.32 -2.28 -3.01
CA GLY A 33 -9.71 -2.22 -1.59
C GLY A 33 -8.64 -2.84 -0.68
N PHE A 34 -8.12 -4.01 -1.05
CA PHE A 34 -7.03 -4.67 -0.33
C PHE A 34 -5.78 -3.77 -0.25
N LEU A 35 -5.33 -3.23 -1.37
CA LEU A 35 -4.14 -2.36 -1.40
C LEU A 35 -4.35 -1.08 -0.60
N ALA A 36 -5.53 -0.45 -0.64
CA ALA A 36 -5.82 0.74 0.16
C ALA A 36 -5.76 0.46 1.66
N LEU A 37 -6.33 -0.66 2.12
CA LEU A 37 -6.29 -1.08 3.53
C LEU A 37 -4.87 -1.50 3.96
N PHE A 38 -4.16 -2.22 3.09
CA PHE A 38 -2.74 -2.54 3.28
C PHE A 38 -1.93 -1.26 3.47
N MET A 39 -2.15 -0.22 2.65
CA MET A 39 -1.44 1.05 2.77
C MET A 39 -1.73 1.76 4.10
N TRP A 40 -2.94 1.69 4.66
CA TRP A 40 -3.20 2.24 6.00
C TRP A 40 -2.41 1.51 7.08
N GLY A 41 -2.43 0.18 7.06
CA GLY A 41 -1.60 -0.61 7.98
C GLY A 41 -0.12 -0.27 7.82
N HIS A 42 0.37 -0.29 6.58
CA HIS A 42 1.74 0.08 6.22
C HIS A 42 2.13 1.45 6.79
N MET A 43 1.32 2.50 6.57
CA MET A 43 1.62 3.84 7.08
C MET A 43 1.70 3.87 8.60
N LEU A 44 0.84 3.13 9.30
CA LEU A 44 0.89 3.02 10.77
C LEU A 44 2.17 2.29 11.23
N PHE A 45 2.49 1.14 10.63
CA PHE A 45 3.66 0.35 11.02
C PHE A 45 4.98 1.05 10.71
N VAL A 46 5.12 1.69 9.54
CA VAL A 46 6.34 2.42 9.16
C VAL A 46 6.51 3.69 10.01
N SER A 47 5.41 4.29 10.48
CA SER A 47 5.44 5.45 11.38
C SER A 47 5.80 5.15 12.83
N SER A 48 5.94 3.88 13.21
CA SER A 48 6.40 3.46 14.54
C SER A 48 7.75 4.09 14.94
N ILE A 49 8.57 4.48 13.97
CA ILE A 49 9.82 5.22 14.18
C ILE A 49 9.64 6.54 14.93
N LEU A 50 8.45 7.16 14.84
CA LEU A 50 8.12 8.39 15.54
C LEU A 50 7.98 8.19 17.06
N ILE A 51 7.74 6.95 17.51
CA ILE A 51 7.67 6.60 18.93
C ILE A 51 9.09 6.38 19.45
N SER A 52 9.82 5.42 18.87
CA SER A 52 11.24 5.18 19.14
C SER A 52 11.84 4.22 18.12
N LYS A 53 13.18 4.20 18.05
CA LYS A 53 13.94 3.20 17.27
C LYS A 53 13.67 1.78 17.77
N ASP A 54 13.62 1.56 19.09
CA ASP A 54 13.30 0.25 19.70
C ASP A 54 11.88 -0.24 19.36
N PHE A 55 10.90 0.68 19.29
CA PHE A 55 9.53 0.31 18.93
C PHE A 55 9.44 -0.10 17.46
N MET A 56 10.06 0.66 16.55
CA MET A 56 10.14 0.28 15.13
C MET A 56 10.82 -1.07 14.95
N TYR A 57 11.95 -1.30 15.64
CA TYR A 57 12.65 -2.59 15.61
C TYR A 57 11.76 -3.75 16.09
N THR A 58 10.98 -3.54 17.15
CA THR A 58 10.02 -4.56 17.65
C THR A 58 8.95 -4.87 16.61
N ILE A 59 8.41 -3.86 15.93
CA ILE A 59 7.43 -4.03 14.85
C ILE A 59 8.06 -4.79 13.66
N THR A 60 9.30 -4.48 13.28
CA THR A 60 10.04 -5.25 12.28
C THR A 60 10.12 -6.72 12.68
N LYS A 61 10.61 -7.02 13.89
CA LYS A 61 10.76 -8.41 14.36
C LYS A 61 9.44 -9.16 14.46
N PHE A 62 8.36 -8.46 14.82
CA PHE A 62 7.02 -9.03 14.77
C PHE A 62 6.64 -9.51 13.36
N PHE A 63 6.90 -8.72 12.32
CA PHE A 63 6.64 -9.11 10.92
C PHE A 63 7.59 -10.19 10.40
N GLU A 64 8.78 -10.29 10.98
CA GLU A 64 9.70 -11.41 10.77
C GLU A 64 9.29 -12.68 11.55
N GLY A 65 8.16 -12.67 12.25
CA GLY A 65 7.64 -13.85 12.95
C GLY A 65 8.35 -14.16 14.27
N SER A 66 8.89 -13.15 14.97
CA SER A 66 9.63 -13.34 16.23
C SER A 66 8.81 -13.98 17.36
N PHE A 67 7.50 -14.05 17.23
CA PHE A 67 6.59 -14.76 18.15
C PHE A 67 6.56 -16.29 17.94
N ILE A 68 7.11 -16.77 16.82
CA ILE A 68 7.28 -18.20 16.49
C ILE A 68 8.76 -18.58 16.40
N PHE A 69 9.60 -17.68 15.89
CA PHE A 69 11.03 -17.93 15.63
C PHE A 69 11.92 -17.04 16.51
N ASN A 70 12.89 -17.61 17.22
CA ASN A 70 13.70 -16.88 18.22
C ASN A 70 14.44 -15.62 17.68
N GLU A 71 14.86 -15.59 16.41
CA GLU A 71 15.64 -14.48 15.84
C GLU A 71 14.87 -13.62 14.81
N GLY A 72 13.63 -14.00 14.50
CA GLY A 72 12.91 -13.50 13.31
C GLY A 72 13.51 -14.05 12.01
N GLN A 73 12.69 -14.17 10.97
CA GLN A 73 13.05 -14.65 9.64
C GLN A 73 12.65 -13.61 8.58
N PRO A 74 13.60 -12.79 8.08
CA PRO A 74 13.33 -11.75 7.06
C PRO A 74 12.65 -12.27 5.80
N ILE A 75 12.86 -13.54 5.43
CA ILE A 75 12.21 -14.20 4.29
C ILE A 75 10.68 -14.16 4.36
N ILE A 76 10.08 -14.09 5.56
CA ILE A 76 8.64 -13.93 5.74
C ILE A 76 8.17 -12.60 5.13
N VAL A 77 8.92 -11.52 5.38
CA VAL A 77 8.63 -10.20 4.82
C VAL A 77 8.82 -10.21 3.30
N SER A 78 9.85 -10.90 2.77
CA SER A 78 10.02 -11.09 1.32
C SER A 78 8.81 -11.78 0.67
N ILE A 79 8.27 -12.84 1.29
CA ILE A 79 7.09 -13.55 0.79
C ILE A 79 5.85 -12.64 0.82
N ILE A 80 5.64 -11.90 1.91
CA ILE A 80 4.53 -10.94 2.02
C ILE A 80 4.65 -9.86 0.94
N ALA A 81 5.84 -9.28 0.76
CA ALA A 81 6.12 -8.28 -0.27
C ALA A 81 5.86 -8.82 -1.68
N PHE A 82 6.25 -10.07 -1.96
CA PHE A 82 5.95 -10.73 -3.23
C PHE A 82 4.44 -10.87 -3.47
N ILE A 83 3.66 -11.30 -2.48
CA ILE A 83 2.20 -11.41 -2.58
C ILE A 83 1.58 -10.04 -2.86
N VAL A 84 1.98 -9.01 -2.10
CA VAL A 84 1.52 -7.64 -2.32
C VAL A 84 1.90 -7.15 -3.71
N PHE A 85 3.09 -7.49 -4.20
CA PHE A 85 3.54 -7.10 -5.53
C PHE A 85 2.72 -7.76 -6.64
N VAL A 86 2.36 -9.03 -6.52
CA VAL A 86 1.43 -9.70 -7.44
C VAL A 86 0.07 -9.01 -7.43
N ILE A 87 -0.48 -8.70 -6.25
CA ILE A 87 -1.76 -7.99 -6.13
C ILE A 87 -1.67 -6.59 -6.75
N PHE A 88 -0.56 -5.88 -6.53
CA PHE A 88 -0.29 -4.59 -7.14
C PHE A 88 -0.30 -4.67 -8.68
N ILE A 89 0.38 -5.66 -9.27
CA ILE A 89 0.40 -5.88 -10.72
C ILE A 89 -0.99 -6.21 -11.25
N VAL A 90 -1.73 -7.11 -10.59
CA VAL A 90 -3.11 -7.46 -10.99
C VAL A 90 -4.02 -6.24 -10.92
N HIS A 91 -3.93 -5.45 -9.84
CA HIS A 91 -4.69 -4.22 -9.69
C HIS A 91 -4.39 -3.23 -10.82
N ALA A 92 -3.10 -3.02 -11.10
CA ALA A 92 -2.62 -2.12 -12.12
C ALA A 92 -3.09 -2.55 -13.52
N ALA A 93 -2.97 -3.83 -13.87
CA ALA A 93 -3.45 -4.40 -15.12
C ALA A 93 -4.96 -4.19 -15.32
N LEU A 94 -5.76 -4.43 -14.27
CA LEU A 94 -7.20 -4.21 -14.33
C LEU A 94 -7.56 -2.72 -14.42
N GLY A 95 -6.84 -1.86 -13.70
CA GLY A 95 -7.01 -0.41 -13.68
C GLY A 95 -6.64 0.27 -15.02
N MET A 96 -5.61 -0.22 -15.71
CA MET A 96 -5.19 0.31 -17.03
C MET A 96 -6.31 0.29 -18.07
N ARG A 97 -7.22 -0.69 -18.00
CA ARG A 97 -8.39 -0.79 -18.89
C ARG A 97 -9.33 0.41 -18.80
N LYS A 98 -9.19 1.26 -17.77
CA LYS A 98 -10.01 2.46 -17.55
C LYS A 98 -9.33 3.75 -18.04
N LEU A 99 -8.05 3.68 -18.42
CA LEU A 99 -7.32 4.86 -18.91
C LEU A 99 -7.71 5.18 -20.37
N PRO A 100 -7.63 6.47 -20.79
CA PRO A 100 -7.81 6.82 -22.20
C PRO A 100 -6.72 6.13 -23.04
N SER A 101 -7.12 5.31 -24.01
CA SER A 101 -6.22 4.47 -24.81
C SER A 101 -5.77 5.12 -26.12
N ASN A 102 -6.27 6.32 -26.44
CA ASN A 102 -5.84 7.10 -27.59
C ASN A 102 -5.92 8.61 -27.34
N PHE A 103 -5.27 9.36 -28.24
CA PHE A 103 -5.18 10.82 -28.16
C PHE A 103 -6.55 11.50 -28.14
N LYS A 104 -7.49 11.04 -28.97
CA LYS A 104 -8.83 11.62 -29.06
C LYS A 104 -9.61 11.45 -27.75
N GLN A 105 -9.56 10.27 -27.14
CA GLN A 105 -10.17 10.01 -25.83
C GLN A 105 -9.56 10.91 -24.76
N TYR A 106 -8.23 11.01 -24.70
CA TYR A 106 -7.55 11.89 -23.74
C TYR A 106 -8.00 13.36 -23.91
N GLN A 107 -8.00 13.87 -25.14
CA GLN A 107 -8.43 15.24 -25.44
C GLN A 107 -9.87 15.50 -25.00
N VAL A 108 -10.81 14.63 -25.38
CA VAL A 108 -12.24 14.78 -25.06
C VAL A 108 -12.45 14.71 -23.55
N MET A 109 -11.88 13.71 -22.88
CA MET A 109 -12.05 13.55 -21.44
C MET A 109 -11.44 14.73 -20.66
N LYS A 110 -10.26 15.23 -21.07
CA LYS A 110 -9.62 16.39 -20.45
C LYS A 110 -10.44 17.67 -20.64
N ALA A 111 -10.92 17.92 -21.86
CA ALA A 111 -11.76 19.08 -22.16
C ALA A 111 -13.08 19.04 -21.37
N HIS A 112 -13.72 17.87 -21.31
CA HIS A 112 -14.95 17.66 -20.57
C HIS A 112 -14.76 17.86 -19.05
N ALA A 113 -13.68 17.33 -18.47
CA ALA A 113 -13.37 17.52 -17.06
C ALA A 113 -13.12 18.98 -16.69
N LYS A 114 -12.44 19.74 -17.57
CA LYS A 114 -12.23 21.19 -17.39
C LYS A 114 -13.55 21.97 -17.50
N SER A 115 -14.39 21.63 -18.48
CA SER A 115 -15.67 22.30 -18.73
C SER A 115 -16.70 22.05 -17.62
N MET A 116 -16.86 20.80 -17.16
CA MET A 116 -17.84 20.46 -16.11
C MET A 116 -17.54 21.09 -14.75
N ASN A 117 -16.28 21.43 -14.47
CA ASN A 117 -15.83 21.91 -13.16
C ASN A 117 -16.29 21.03 -11.97
N HIS A 118 -16.42 19.71 -12.18
CA HIS A 118 -16.96 18.76 -11.20
C HIS A 118 -15.85 18.03 -10.41
N ASP A 119 -15.93 18.09 -9.09
CA ASP A 119 -14.91 17.54 -8.17
C ASP A 119 -14.57 16.08 -8.43
N ASP A 120 -15.57 15.19 -8.44
CA ASP A 120 -15.29 13.76 -8.46
C ASP A 120 -14.71 13.32 -9.81
N THR A 121 -15.03 14.07 -10.88
CA THR A 121 -14.39 13.91 -12.20
C THR A 121 -12.93 14.32 -12.13
N LYS A 122 -12.59 15.46 -11.49
CA LYS A 122 -11.19 15.87 -11.29
C LYS A 122 -10.42 14.86 -10.44
N LEU A 123 -11.03 14.36 -9.35
CA LEU A 123 -10.46 13.32 -8.51
C LEU A 123 -10.18 12.04 -9.29
N TRP A 124 -10.99 11.69 -10.29
CA TRP A 124 -10.73 10.56 -11.19
C TRP A 124 -9.45 10.76 -12.01
N PHE A 125 -9.24 11.95 -12.54
CA PHE A 125 -7.97 12.29 -13.20
C PHE A 125 -6.77 12.22 -12.25
N THR A 126 -6.92 12.68 -11.00
CA THR A 126 -5.88 12.51 -9.98
C THR A 126 -5.55 11.05 -9.75
N GLN A 127 -6.55 10.17 -9.64
CA GLN A 127 -6.32 8.72 -9.53
C GLN A 127 -5.62 8.14 -10.74
N ALA A 128 -6.05 8.51 -11.96
CA ALA A 128 -5.42 8.02 -13.18
C ALA A 128 -3.93 8.40 -13.24
N PHE A 129 -3.62 9.67 -12.94
CA PHE A 129 -2.25 10.16 -12.93
C PHE A 129 -1.38 9.50 -11.85
N THR A 130 -1.88 9.44 -10.61
CA THR A 130 -1.15 8.81 -9.50
C THR A 130 -0.98 7.30 -9.70
N GLY A 131 -1.99 6.62 -10.25
CA GLY A 131 -1.90 5.21 -10.61
C GLY A 131 -0.84 4.96 -11.68
N PHE A 132 -0.78 5.83 -12.70
CA PHE A 132 0.26 5.79 -13.72
C PHE A 132 1.66 6.01 -13.11
N ALA A 133 1.82 7.02 -12.25
CA ALA A 133 3.11 7.28 -11.58
C ALA A 133 3.59 6.10 -10.72
N MET A 134 2.67 5.41 -10.04
CA MET A 134 3.00 4.27 -9.18
C MET A 134 3.52 3.05 -9.94
N PHE A 135 3.28 2.90 -11.24
CA PHE A 135 3.94 1.84 -12.03
C PHE A 135 5.46 1.87 -11.89
N PHE A 136 6.03 3.07 -11.79
CA PHE A 136 7.47 3.26 -11.65
C PHE A 136 7.86 3.32 -10.17
N LEU A 137 7.20 4.19 -9.40
CA LEU A 137 7.54 4.46 -8.01
C LEU A 137 7.29 3.25 -7.09
N GLY A 138 6.10 2.64 -7.21
CA GLY A 138 5.70 1.50 -6.39
C GLY A 138 6.49 0.24 -6.70
N SER A 139 6.80 -0.01 -7.98
CA SER A 139 7.57 -1.19 -8.40
C SER A 139 8.99 -1.18 -7.82
N VAL A 140 9.68 -0.04 -7.87
CA VAL A 140 11.04 0.09 -7.27
C VAL A 140 10.98 -0.18 -5.77
N HIS A 141 10.02 0.45 -5.07
CA HIS A 141 9.86 0.25 -3.63
C HIS A 141 9.59 -1.22 -3.27
N LEU A 142 8.60 -1.85 -3.92
CA LEU A 142 8.23 -3.25 -3.64
C LEU A 142 9.36 -4.22 -3.96
N TYR A 143 10.09 -4.00 -5.05
CA TYR A 143 11.22 -4.86 -5.40
C TYR A 143 12.34 -4.81 -4.36
N ILE A 144 12.69 -3.62 -3.87
CA ILE A 144 13.72 -3.45 -2.83
C ILE A 144 13.29 -4.13 -1.53
N ILE A 145 12.06 -3.88 -1.06
CA ILE A 145 11.54 -4.49 0.18
C ILE A 145 11.49 -6.03 0.07
N MET A 146 11.14 -6.56 -1.10
CA MET A 146 11.11 -7.99 -1.36
C MET A 146 12.51 -8.64 -1.35
N THR A 147 13.51 -7.95 -1.90
CA THR A 147 14.87 -8.51 -2.12
C THR A 147 15.86 -8.21 -1.00
N HIS A 148 15.59 -7.21 -0.17
CA HIS A 148 16.46 -6.75 0.92
C HIS A 148 15.66 -6.62 2.22
N ALA A 149 14.83 -7.64 2.51
CA ALA A 149 13.95 -7.66 3.68
C ALA A 149 14.72 -7.68 5.01
N ASP A 150 15.95 -8.20 5.01
CA ASP A 150 16.87 -8.22 6.15
C ASP A 150 17.48 -6.84 6.48
N ALA A 151 17.30 -5.86 5.59
CA ALA A 151 17.71 -4.47 5.76
C ALA A 151 16.51 -3.57 6.14
N ILE A 152 15.52 -4.11 6.83
CA ILE A 152 14.39 -3.32 7.37
C ILE A 152 14.63 -3.13 8.86
N GLY A 153 14.82 -1.88 9.27
CA GLY A 153 15.04 -1.52 10.66
C GLY A 153 15.21 0.00 10.81
N PRO A 154 15.43 0.49 12.04
CA PRO A 154 15.56 1.92 12.30
C PRO A 154 16.76 2.54 11.57
N TYR A 155 17.89 1.82 11.48
CA TYR A 155 19.11 2.31 10.84
C TYR A 155 19.14 1.92 9.37
N GLU A 156 18.85 0.67 9.07
CA GLU A 156 18.89 0.11 7.73
C GLU A 156 17.90 0.83 6.79
N SER A 157 16.69 1.13 7.28
CA SER A 157 15.72 1.93 6.50
C SER A 157 16.14 3.39 6.37
N ALA A 158 16.75 3.98 7.41
CA ALA A 158 17.20 5.38 7.39
C ALA A 158 18.36 5.61 6.43
N ASP A 159 19.32 4.67 6.41
CA ASP A 159 20.46 4.69 5.50
C ASP A 159 19.99 4.55 4.05
N ARG A 160 19.03 3.65 3.79
CA ARG A 160 18.38 3.55 2.48
C ARG A 160 17.70 4.87 2.07
N VAL A 161 16.95 5.49 2.99
CA VAL A 161 16.25 6.75 2.73
C VAL A 161 17.22 7.87 2.36
N TRP A 162 18.31 8.02 3.12
CA TRP A 162 19.24 9.14 2.97
C TRP A 162 20.43 8.80 2.08
N SER A 163 21.27 7.85 2.48
CA SER A 163 22.55 7.51 1.85
C SER A 163 22.38 6.82 0.48
N GLU A 164 21.29 6.07 0.28
CA GLU A 164 20.94 5.47 -1.02
C GLU A 164 19.97 6.33 -1.85
N TYR A 165 19.72 7.58 -1.45
CA TYR A 165 18.90 8.55 -2.20
C TYR A 165 17.47 8.11 -2.49
N MET A 166 16.85 7.28 -1.63
CA MET A 166 15.45 6.88 -1.81
C MET A 166 14.43 7.94 -1.37
N TRP A 167 14.84 8.98 -0.63
CA TRP A 167 13.95 10.04 -0.16
C TRP A 167 13.15 10.76 -1.28
N PRO A 168 13.67 11.08 -2.48
CA PRO A 168 12.86 11.73 -3.52
C PRO A 168 11.78 10.79 -4.03
N LEU A 169 12.10 9.51 -4.20
CA LEU A 169 11.15 8.48 -4.58
C LEU A 169 10.05 8.37 -3.52
N TYR A 170 10.40 8.32 -2.23
CA TYR A 170 9.43 8.20 -1.14
C TYR A 170 8.53 9.42 -0.98
N ILE A 171 9.02 10.65 -1.22
CA ILE A 171 8.15 11.85 -1.25
C ILE A 171 7.09 11.72 -2.36
N LEU A 172 7.53 11.39 -3.57
CA LEU A 172 6.63 11.28 -4.72
C LEU A 172 5.67 10.10 -4.57
N LEU A 173 6.15 8.97 -4.05
CA LEU A 173 5.36 7.78 -3.80
C LEU A 173 4.33 8.03 -2.70
N LEU A 174 4.70 8.69 -1.59
CA LEU A 174 3.79 9.07 -0.51
C LEU A 174 2.62 9.90 -1.05
N LEU A 175 2.91 10.95 -1.82
CA LEU A 175 1.87 11.76 -2.44
C LEU A 175 1.00 10.93 -3.40
N ALA A 176 1.62 10.15 -4.28
CA ALA A 176 0.90 9.37 -5.28
C ALA A 176 -0.02 8.32 -4.64
N VAL A 177 0.50 7.50 -3.74
CA VAL A 177 -0.24 6.40 -3.13
C VAL A 177 -1.33 6.90 -2.18
N GLU A 178 -1.08 7.98 -1.45
CA GLU A 178 -2.05 8.51 -0.48
C GLU A 178 -3.26 9.13 -1.18
N PHE A 179 -3.03 9.95 -2.21
CA PHE A 179 -4.12 10.45 -3.05
C PHE A 179 -4.81 9.31 -3.79
N HIS A 180 -4.07 8.37 -4.38
CA HIS A 180 -4.66 7.26 -5.12
C HIS A 180 -5.56 6.39 -4.24
N GLY A 181 -5.06 6.00 -3.07
CA GLY A 181 -5.69 5.10 -2.12
C GLY A 181 -6.93 5.70 -1.47
N THR A 182 -6.82 6.90 -0.88
CA THR A 182 -7.98 7.52 -0.20
C THR A 182 -9.09 7.88 -1.18
N ILE A 183 -8.75 8.44 -2.34
CA ILE A 183 -9.74 8.72 -3.38
C ILE A 183 -10.36 7.41 -3.90
N GLY A 184 -9.55 6.36 -4.03
CA GLY A 184 -10.00 5.03 -4.47
C GLY A 184 -10.97 4.40 -3.52
N LEU A 185 -10.68 4.43 -2.22
CA LEU A 185 -11.57 3.89 -1.21
C LEU A 185 -12.88 4.67 -1.12
N TYR A 186 -12.82 6.02 -1.19
CA TYR A 186 -14.02 6.85 -1.32
C TYR A 186 -14.89 6.40 -2.50
N ARG A 187 -14.26 6.26 -3.68
CA ARG A 187 -14.95 5.84 -4.90
C ARG A 187 -15.48 4.42 -4.83
N LEU A 188 -14.75 3.53 -4.16
CA LEU A 188 -15.15 2.15 -3.96
C LEU A 188 -16.43 2.07 -3.11
N CYS A 189 -16.48 2.82 -2.00
CA CYS A 189 -17.67 2.90 -1.15
C CYS A 189 -18.90 3.40 -1.92
N VAL A 190 -18.78 4.46 -2.71
CA VAL A 190 -19.92 5.00 -3.50
C VAL A 190 -20.25 4.15 -4.73
N LYS A 191 -19.28 3.43 -5.30
CA LYS A 191 -19.51 2.53 -6.45
C LYS A 191 -20.37 1.34 -6.06
N TRP A 192 -20.11 0.78 -4.89
CA TRP A 192 -20.82 -0.41 -4.39
C TRP A 192 -21.96 -0.08 -3.42
N GLY A 193 -22.14 1.20 -3.08
CA GLY A 193 -23.24 1.66 -2.24
C GLY A 193 -23.23 1.07 -0.82
N TRP A 194 -22.07 0.63 -0.31
CA TRP A 194 -21.97 -0.11 0.96
C TRP A 194 -22.54 0.64 2.17
N PHE A 195 -22.58 1.97 2.10
CA PHE A 195 -23.01 2.85 3.19
C PHE A 195 -24.19 3.75 2.81
N ASP A 196 -24.86 3.49 1.68
CA ASP A 196 -25.86 4.40 1.10
C ASP A 196 -27.02 4.68 2.06
N GLY A 197 -27.51 3.64 2.76
CA GLY A 197 -28.61 3.75 3.72
C GLY A 197 -29.86 4.40 3.11
N GLU A 198 -30.64 5.10 3.94
CA GLU A 198 -31.85 5.80 3.51
C GLU A 198 -31.56 7.12 2.77
N ASN A 199 -30.38 7.72 2.98
CA ASN A 199 -30.00 8.99 2.37
C ASN A 199 -28.59 8.96 1.75
N PRO A 200 -28.44 8.40 0.53
CA PRO A 200 -27.15 8.24 -0.13
C PRO A 200 -26.43 9.57 -0.40
N LYS A 201 -27.19 10.66 -0.60
CA LYS A 201 -26.62 12.01 -0.81
C LYS A 201 -25.93 12.53 0.45
N ALA A 202 -26.51 12.30 1.62
CA ALA A 202 -25.90 12.64 2.90
C ALA A 202 -24.66 11.79 3.16
N THR A 203 -24.76 10.47 2.95
CA THR A 203 -23.62 9.54 3.05
C THR A 203 -22.47 9.98 2.16
N ARG A 204 -22.70 10.29 0.89
CA ARG A 204 -21.65 10.74 -0.04
C ARG A 204 -20.92 11.99 0.45
N LYS A 205 -21.64 12.96 1.02
CA LYS A 205 -21.01 14.17 1.61
C LYS A 205 -20.11 13.81 2.79
N THR A 206 -20.55 12.90 3.66
CA THR A 206 -19.75 12.42 4.79
C THR A 206 -18.52 11.66 4.32
N LEU A 207 -18.67 10.75 3.36
CA LEU A 207 -17.54 10.02 2.77
C LEU A 207 -16.51 10.95 2.13
N LYS A 208 -16.91 12.04 1.48
CA LYS A 208 -15.98 13.07 0.97
C LYS A 208 -15.20 13.75 2.09
N LYS A 209 -15.84 14.05 3.23
CA LYS A 209 -15.16 14.63 4.41
C LYS A 209 -14.16 13.65 4.99
N VAL A 210 -14.59 12.42 5.28
CA VAL A 210 -13.73 11.35 5.82
C VAL A 210 -12.52 11.12 4.91
N LYS A 211 -12.74 11.03 3.59
CA LYS A 211 -11.67 10.92 2.61
C LYS A 211 -10.61 12.01 2.78
N TRP A 212 -11.00 13.28 2.88
CA TRP A 212 -10.04 14.38 3.05
C TRP A 212 -9.36 14.38 4.42
N SER A 213 -10.09 14.06 5.49
CA SER A 213 -9.50 13.92 6.82
C SER A 213 -8.42 12.84 6.84
N LEU A 214 -8.68 11.69 6.21
CA LEU A 214 -7.71 10.60 6.09
C LEU A 214 -6.51 11.00 5.22
N THR A 215 -6.74 11.66 4.07
CA THR A 215 -5.65 12.18 3.23
C THR A 215 -4.71 13.09 4.02
N VAL A 216 -5.26 14.05 4.77
CA VAL A 216 -4.45 14.98 5.57
C VAL A 216 -3.71 14.24 6.69
N PHE A 217 -4.40 13.37 7.42
CA PHE A 217 -3.81 12.59 8.51
C PHE A 217 -2.61 11.77 8.05
N PHE A 218 -2.76 10.95 7.00
CA PHE A 218 -1.69 10.08 6.53
C PHE A 218 -0.57 10.83 5.81
N LEU A 219 -0.85 11.97 5.15
CA LEU A 219 0.22 12.83 4.62
C LEU A 219 1.06 13.42 5.75
N VAL A 220 0.43 13.97 6.80
CA VAL A 220 1.16 14.52 7.96
C VAL A 220 1.98 13.42 8.63
N LEU A 221 1.38 12.26 8.90
CA LEU A 221 2.05 11.12 9.49
C LEU A 221 3.22 10.63 8.62
N GLY A 222 3.01 10.53 7.31
CA GLY A 222 3.99 10.07 6.34
C GLY A 222 5.19 11.01 6.22
N PHE A 223 4.95 12.32 6.10
CA PHE A 223 6.02 13.30 6.04
C PHE A 223 6.80 13.40 7.36
N ALA A 224 6.11 13.32 8.51
CA ALA A 224 6.79 13.25 9.80
C ALA A 224 7.69 12.01 9.91
N SER A 225 7.17 10.84 9.51
CA SER A 225 7.94 9.59 9.53
C SER A 225 9.14 9.64 8.58
N LEU A 226 8.96 10.16 7.36
CA LEU A 226 10.04 10.32 6.40
C LEU A 226 11.12 11.29 6.92
N ALA A 227 10.72 12.40 7.53
CA ALA A 227 11.65 13.34 8.15
C ALA A 227 12.45 12.67 9.28
N ALA A 228 11.83 11.78 10.07
CA ALA A 228 12.52 11.02 11.10
C ALA A 228 13.58 10.07 10.50
N TYR A 229 13.25 9.32 9.44
CA TYR A 229 14.22 8.48 8.75
C TYR A 229 15.35 9.30 8.10
N MET A 230 15.03 10.42 7.45
CA MET A 230 16.04 11.31 6.87
C MET A 230 16.98 11.85 7.95
N LYS A 231 16.45 12.25 9.12
CA LYS A 231 17.26 12.72 10.24
C LYS A 231 18.23 11.65 10.73
N ILE A 232 17.74 10.43 10.97
CA ILE A 232 18.59 9.32 11.42
C ILE A 232 19.66 8.99 10.35
N GLY A 233 19.29 8.98 9.08
CA GLY A 233 20.23 8.71 7.98
C GLY A 233 21.29 9.79 7.83
N MET A 234 20.93 11.07 8.02
CA MET A 234 21.90 12.18 8.08
C MET A 234 22.88 12.02 9.24
N GLU A 235 22.38 11.67 10.43
CA GLU A 235 23.22 11.44 11.62
C GLU A 235 24.17 10.26 11.39
N ASN A 236 23.70 9.15 10.82
CA ASN A 236 24.53 8.00 10.49
C ASN A 236 25.63 8.35 9.47
N ALA A 237 25.28 9.10 8.42
CA ALA A 237 26.23 9.58 7.42
C ALA A 237 27.30 10.51 8.02
N ALA A 238 26.88 11.47 8.86
CA ALA A 238 27.79 12.41 9.52
C ALA A 238 28.76 11.71 10.50
N ASN A 239 28.30 10.66 11.18
CA ASN A 239 29.09 9.89 12.13
C ASN A 239 29.94 8.77 11.50
N GLY A 240 29.81 8.54 10.19
CA GLY A 240 30.51 7.44 9.50
C GLY A 240 29.99 6.05 9.89
N THR A 241 28.75 5.93 10.37
CA THR A 241 28.13 4.68 10.85
C THR A 241 27.12 4.08 9.87
N VAL A 242 27.15 4.50 8.60
CA VAL A 242 26.28 3.96 7.54
C VAL A 242 26.52 2.45 7.40
N GLY A 243 25.43 1.68 7.37
CA GLY A 243 25.46 0.21 7.30
C GLY A 243 25.59 -0.48 8.66
N GLN A 244 25.67 0.28 9.76
CA GLN A 244 25.62 -0.30 11.10
C GLN A 244 24.21 -0.83 11.39
N LYS A 245 24.13 -2.11 11.78
CA LYS A 245 22.85 -2.71 12.19
C LYS A 245 22.34 -2.12 13.50
N TYR A 246 21.03 -1.92 13.59
CA TYR A 246 20.43 -1.43 14.83
C TYR A 246 20.54 -2.47 15.96
N THR A 247 21.00 -2.03 17.13
CA THR A 247 21.01 -2.85 18.35
C THR A 247 20.00 -2.27 19.34
N PRO A 248 18.97 -3.02 19.76
CA PRO A 248 17.95 -2.49 20.66
C PRO A 248 18.52 -2.15 22.04
N THR A 249 18.04 -1.05 22.63
CA THR A 249 18.53 -0.57 23.94
C THR A 249 17.78 -1.20 25.12
N ALA A 250 16.52 -1.59 24.90
CA ALA A 250 15.75 -2.35 25.88
C ALA A 250 16.02 -3.86 25.75
N SER A 251 16.48 -4.49 26.84
CA SER A 251 16.56 -5.95 26.94
C SER A 251 15.17 -6.56 26.84
N VAL A 252 14.97 -7.48 25.90
CA VAL A 252 13.78 -8.32 25.85
C VAL A 252 13.71 -9.08 27.19
N ILE A 253 12.64 -8.87 27.96
CA ILE A 253 12.38 -9.66 29.17
C ILE A 253 12.08 -11.08 28.68
N GLU A 254 13.08 -11.98 28.73
CA GLU A 254 12.84 -13.41 28.59
C GLU A 254 11.92 -13.85 29.74
N TYR A 255 10.62 -13.97 29.48
CA TYR A 255 9.74 -14.73 30.35
C TYR A 255 10.07 -16.21 30.21
N LYS A 256 11.03 -16.69 31.02
CA LYS A 256 11.24 -18.12 31.22
C LYS A 256 10.01 -18.69 31.93
N ILE A 257 9.06 -19.22 31.15
CA ILE A 257 7.99 -20.06 31.69
C ILE A 257 8.67 -21.29 32.27
N THR A 258 8.86 -21.31 33.59
CA THR A 258 9.32 -22.48 34.30
C THR A 258 8.15 -23.45 34.34
N ASN A 259 8.10 -24.38 33.38
CA ASN A 259 7.28 -25.56 33.51
C ASN A 259 7.84 -26.36 34.69
N LYS A 260 7.24 -26.19 35.88
CA LYS A 260 7.40 -27.13 36.98
C LYS A 260 6.91 -28.48 36.46
N SER A 261 7.86 -29.36 36.12
CA SER A 261 7.66 -30.79 36.06
C SER A 261 6.88 -31.21 37.30
N VAL A 262 5.61 -31.59 37.11
CA VAL A 262 4.83 -32.24 38.14
C VAL A 262 5.46 -33.62 38.26
N GLY A 263 6.10 -33.85 39.41
CA GLY A 263 6.91 -35.02 39.69
C GLY A 263 6.18 -36.33 39.39
N GLY A 264 6.97 -37.31 38.96
CA GLY A 264 6.53 -38.69 38.81
C GLY A 264 5.87 -39.18 40.09
N ILE A 265 4.72 -39.82 39.91
CA ILE A 265 4.12 -40.66 40.94
C ILE A 265 4.65 -42.06 40.67
N ALA A 266 5.22 -42.64 41.73
CA ALA A 266 5.82 -43.97 41.79
C ALA A 266 4.86 -45.10 41.40
#